data_AF-A0A5S3YKI1-F1
#
_entry.id   AF-A0A5S3YKI1-F1
#
_cell.length_a   1.000
_cell.length_b   1.000
_cell.length_c   1.000
_cell.angle_alpha   90.00
_cell.angle_beta   90.00
_cell.angle_gamma   90.00
#
_symmetry.space_group_name_H-M   'P 1'
#
loop_
_entity.id
_entity.type
_entity.pdbx_description
1 polymer ?
#
loop_
_entity_poly.entity_id
_entity_poly.type
_entity_poly.pdbx_seq_one_letter_code
_entity_poly.pdbx_strand_id
1 'polypeptide(L)'
;KEDGYEFLSDTDTEVMVHLIHQLRQQHTTLLAAVQAAVKQLEGAYGTVLFDKANQDEIIVARSGSPLVIGLGLGENFIASDQLALLPVTRSFIFLEEGDVARITRETVEIFDIN
;
A
#
# COMPACT_ATOMS: atom_id res chain seq x y z
N LYS A 1 -1.92 -0.11 -26.69
CA LYS A 1 -2.77 0.95 -26.10
C LYS A 1 -4.20 0.42 -26.12
N GLU A 2 -4.62 -0.39 -25.14
CA GLU A 2 -5.89 -1.16 -25.26
C GLU A 2 -6.80 -1.15 -24.03
N ASP A 3 -6.38 -0.63 -22.86
CA ASP A 3 -7.22 -0.69 -21.65
C ASP A 3 -8.02 0.60 -21.34
N GLY A 4 -7.97 1.61 -22.21
CA GLY A 4 -8.81 2.82 -22.10
C GLY A 4 -8.37 3.87 -21.05
N TYR A 5 -7.21 3.70 -20.41
CA TYR A 5 -6.66 4.72 -19.51
C TYR A 5 -6.00 5.87 -20.26
N GLU A 6 -6.31 7.10 -19.84
CA GLU A 6 -5.58 8.31 -20.22
C GLU A 6 -4.56 8.62 -19.13
N PHE A 7 -3.27 8.61 -19.49
CA PHE A 7 -2.19 9.00 -18.59
C PHE A 7 -2.10 10.52 -18.55
N LEU A 8 -2.16 11.08 -17.35
CA LEU A 8 -2.11 12.52 -17.10
C LEU A 8 -0.72 12.98 -16.63
N SER A 9 0.17 12.04 -16.33
CA SER A 9 1.55 12.27 -15.90
C SER A 9 2.52 11.28 -16.56
N ASP A 10 3.80 11.64 -16.53
CA ASP A 10 4.89 10.77 -16.96
C ASP A 10 5.51 10.02 -15.76
N THR A 11 4.72 9.74 -14.72
CA THR A 11 5.21 9.10 -13.48
C THR A 11 4.93 7.60 -13.46
N ASP A 12 5.90 6.81 -13.00
CA ASP A 12 5.71 5.37 -12.79
C ASP A 12 4.62 5.06 -11.75
N THR A 13 4.35 6.00 -10.83
CA THR A 13 3.27 5.89 -9.86
C THR A 13 1.90 5.81 -10.52
N GLU A 14 1.65 6.56 -11.60
CA GLU A 14 0.38 6.50 -12.33
C GLU A 14 0.20 5.17 -13.04
N VAL A 15 1.28 4.60 -13.59
CA VAL A 15 1.28 3.25 -14.17
C VAL A 15 0.84 2.22 -13.13
N MET A 16 1.41 2.29 -11.92
CA MET A 16 1.03 1.40 -10.80
C MET A 16 -0.45 1.53 -10.44
N VAL A 17 -0.97 2.77 -10.35
CA VAL A 17 -2.38 3.01 -10.01
C VAL A 17 -3.33 2.47 -11.08
N HIS A 18 -3.03 2.66 -12.37
CA HIS A 18 -3.86 2.10 -13.45
C HIS A 18 -3.83 0.58 -13.47
N LEU A 19 -2.67 -0.05 -13.25
CA LEU A 19 -2.57 -1.50 -13.13
C LEU A 19 -3.43 -2.04 -11.98
N ILE A 20 -3.34 -1.42 -10.80
CA ILE A 20 -4.15 -1.80 -9.64
C ILE A 20 -5.63 -1.59 -9.93
N HIS A 21 -6.03 -0.50 -10.59
CA HIS A 21 -7.42 -0.26 -10.97
C HIS A 21 -7.93 -1.34 -11.93
N GLN A 22 -7.13 -1.76 -12.91
CA GLN A 22 -7.49 -2.83 -13.84
C GLN A 22 -7.68 -4.16 -13.11
N LEU A 23 -6.76 -4.52 -12.22
CA LEU A 23 -6.85 -5.73 -11.40
C LEU A 23 -8.03 -5.66 -10.41
N ARG A 24 -8.37 -4.47 -9.90
CA ARG A 24 -9.53 -4.26 -9.03
C ARG A 24 -10.84 -4.68 -9.69
N GLN A 25 -10.95 -4.61 -11.02
CA GLN A 25 -12.14 -5.08 -11.75
C GLN A 25 -12.26 -6.62 -11.75
N GLN A 26 -11.16 -7.33 -11.49
CA GLN A 26 -11.08 -8.79 -11.47
C GLN A 26 -11.06 -9.37 -10.04
N HIS A 27 -10.92 -8.52 -9.01
CA HIS A 27 -10.77 -8.93 -7.62
C HIS A 27 -11.79 -8.22 -6.71
N THR A 28 -12.25 -8.91 -5.65
CA THR A 28 -13.30 -8.37 -4.76
C THR A 28 -12.79 -7.31 -3.77
N THR A 29 -11.52 -7.34 -3.38
CA THR A 29 -10.93 -6.38 -2.43
C THR A 29 -9.75 -5.60 -3.04
N LEU A 30 -9.46 -4.41 -2.49
CA LEU A 30 -8.27 -3.65 -2.87
C LEU A 30 -7.00 -4.44 -2.53
N LEU A 31 -6.97 -5.08 -1.35
CA LEU A 31 -5.88 -5.97 -0.94
C LEU A 31 -5.55 -7.02 -2.01
N ALA A 32 -6.55 -7.75 -2.51
CA ALA A 32 -6.34 -8.78 -3.52
C ALA A 32 -5.82 -8.20 -4.85
N ALA A 33 -6.32 -7.04 -5.25
CA ALA A 33 -5.83 -6.35 -6.44
C ALA A 33 -4.37 -5.91 -6.29
N VAL A 34 -4.00 -5.37 -5.12
CA VAL A 34 -2.61 -4.99 -4.81
C VAL A 34 -1.70 -6.21 -4.77
N GLN A 35 -2.11 -7.30 -4.12
CA GLN A 35 -1.35 -8.56 -4.09
C GLN A 35 -1.14 -9.16 -5.49
N ALA A 36 -2.09 -8.97 -6.41
CA ALA A 36 -1.92 -9.37 -7.81
C ALA A 36 -1.00 -8.40 -8.58
N ALA A 37 -1.04 -7.11 -8.26
CA ALA A 37 -0.23 -6.08 -8.91
C ALA A 37 1.26 -6.20 -8.53
N VAL A 38 1.58 -6.38 -7.24
CA VAL A 38 2.97 -6.47 -6.77
C VAL A 38 3.74 -7.62 -7.41
N LYS A 39 3.06 -8.68 -7.85
CA LYS A 39 3.66 -9.80 -8.59
C LYS A 39 4.06 -9.46 -10.02
N GLN A 40 3.57 -8.36 -10.57
CA GLN A 40 3.86 -7.86 -11.91
C GLN A 40 4.78 -6.64 -11.90
N LEU A 41 4.97 -6.01 -10.74
CA LEU A 41 5.78 -4.82 -10.57
C LEU A 41 7.22 -5.21 -10.26
N GLU A 42 8.16 -4.59 -10.96
CA GLU A 42 9.59 -4.76 -10.74
C GLU A 42 10.21 -3.44 -10.23
N GLY A 43 11.29 -3.55 -9.46
CA GLY A 43 12.03 -2.41 -8.94
C GLY A 43 11.68 -2.06 -7.49
N ALA A 44 12.25 -0.95 -7.01
CA ALA A 44 12.11 -0.52 -5.63
C ALA A 44 11.01 0.56 -5.48
N TYR A 45 9.99 0.27 -4.69
CA TYR A 45 8.88 1.14 -4.33
C TYR A 45 8.38 0.91 -2.90
N GLY A 46 7.77 1.94 -2.33
CA GLY A 46 6.99 1.85 -1.10
C GLY A 46 5.73 2.64 -1.33
N THR A 47 4.57 1.97 -1.34
CA THR A 47 3.31 2.59 -1.75
C THR A 47 2.22 2.42 -0.70
N VAL A 48 1.35 3.42 -0.62
CA VAL A 48 0.15 3.46 0.23
C VAL A 48 -1.03 3.74 -0.68
N LEU A 49 -2.03 2.86 -0.64
CA LEU A 49 -3.18 2.85 -1.52
C LEU A 49 -4.45 2.84 -0.69
N PHE A 50 -5.44 3.60 -1.12
CA PHE A 50 -6.75 3.66 -0.49
C PHE A 50 -7.83 3.77 -1.57
N ASP A 51 -9.00 3.22 -1.28
CA ASP A 51 -10.17 3.30 -2.15
C ASP A 51 -11.13 4.33 -1.58
N LYS A 52 -11.56 5.30 -2.39
CA LYS A 52 -12.54 6.31 -1.95
C LYS A 52 -13.86 5.67 -1.52
N ALA A 53 -14.22 4.52 -2.08
CA ALA A 53 -15.43 3.77 -1.73
C ALA A 53 -15.30 3.02 -0.39
N ASN A 54 -14.09 2.70 0.05
CA ASN A 54 -13.83 2.05 1.33
C ASN A 54 -12.74 2.80 2.11
N GLN A 55 -13.16 3.75 2.95
CA GLN A 55 -12.27 4.65 3.68
C GLN A 55 -11.75 4.07 5.01
N ASP A 56 -12.21 2.87 5.38
CA ASP A 56 -11.87 2.25 6.66
C ASP A 56 -10.57 1.43 6.60
N GLU A 57 -10.07 1.17 5.40
CA GLU A 57 -8.83 0.42 5.18
C GLU A 57 -7.89 1.15 4.23
N ILE A 58 -6.59 0.96 4.47
CA ILE A 58 -5.51 1.35 3.58
C ILE A 58 -4.62 0.14 3.36
N ILE A 59 -4.16 -0.03 2.12
CA ILE A 59 -3.27 -1.11 1.73
C ILE A 59 -1.90 -0.54 1.47
N VAL A 60 -0.89 -1.14 2.06
CA VAL A 60 0.50 -0.76 1.86
C VAL A 60 1.26 -1.91 1.25
N ALA A 61 2.21 -1.60 0.37
CA ALA A 61 3.09 -2.59 -0.22
C ALA A 61 4.52 -2.04 -0.23
N ARG A 62 5.45 -2.89 0.19
CA ARG A 62 6.88 -2.58 0.25
C ARG A 62 7.66 -3.51 -0.68
N SER A 63 8.47 -2.90 -1.56
CA SER A 63 9.59 -3.57 -2.19
C SER A 63 10.78 -2.61 -2.30
N GLY A 64 11.84 -2.79 -1.54
CA GLY A 64 13.07 -1.99 -1.56
C GLY A 64 13.00 -0.67 -0.78
N SER A 65 11.94 0.13 -0.97
CA SER A 65 11.81 1.40 -0.22
C SER A 65 11.23 1.17 1.19
N PRO A 66 11.78 1.81 2.24
CA PRO A 66 11.33 1.58 3.61
C PRO A 66 9.91 2.10 3.86
N LEU A 67 9.14 1.32 4.60
CA LEU A 67 7.84 1.70 5.16
C LEU A 67 7.76 1.21 6.61
N VAL A 68 7.22 2.06 7.47
CA VAL A 68 7.01 1.79 8.89
C VAL A 68 5.58 2.13 9.27
N ILE A 69 4.99 1.25 10.08
CA ILE A 69 3.66 1.42 10.65
C ILE A 69 3.84 1.86 12.11
N GLY A 70 3.23 2.97 12.49
CA GLY A 70 3.16 3.42 13.88
C GLY A 70 1.83 3.01 14.51
N LEU A 71 1.89 2.38 15.69
CA LEU A 71 0.71 1.92 16.42
C LEU A 71 0.30 2.94 17.47
N GLY A 72 -0.91 3.49 17.37
CA GLY A 72 -1.51 4.40 18.35
C GLY A 72 -2.61 3.73 19.18
N LEU A 73 -3.38 4.54 19.91
CA LEU A 73 -4.55 4.07 20.67
C LEU A 73 -5.82 4.31 19.83
N GLY A 74 -6.29 3.27 19.13
CA GLY A 74 -7.45 3.39 18.23
C GLY A 74 -7.15 4.08 16.89
N GLU A 75 -5.87 4.16 16.56
CA GLU A 75 -5.36 4.73 15.30
C GLU A 75 -4.05 4.04 14.91
N ASN A 76 -3.82 3.96 13.60
CA ASN A 76 -2.57 3.48 13.03
C ASN A 76 -2.05 4.50 12.02
N PHE A 77 -0.73 4.64 11.95
CA PHE A 77 -0.04 5.59 11.08
C PHE A 77 0.90 4.85 10.15
N ILE A 78 1.19 5.43 8.98
CA ILE A 78 2.22 4.93 8.06
C ILE A 78 3.12 6.08 7.66
N ALA A 79 4.42 5.82 7.62
CA ALA A 79 5.41 6.73 7.09
C ALA A 79 6.54 5.95 6.41
N SER A 80 7.36 6.65 5.63
CA SER A 80 8.63 6.12 5.12
C SER A 80 9.73 6.10 6.18
N ASP A 81 9.57 6.88 7.25
CA ASP A 81 10.54 7.01 8.35
C ASP A 81 9.81 7.15 9.70
N GLN A 82 10.29 6.42 10.70
CA GLN A 82 9.76 6.45 12.06
C GLN A 82 9.83 7.84 12.70
N LEU A 83 10.79 8.69 12.28
CA LEU A 83 10.97 10.04 12.82
C LEU A 83 9.72 10.90 12.63
N ALA A 84 8.98 10.69 11.54
CA ALA A 84 7.72 11.37 11.25
C ALA A 84 6.60 10.98 12.24
N LEU A 85 6.70 9.80 12.84
CA LEU A 85 5.68 9.22 13.71
C LEU A 85 5.96 9.43 15.21
N LEU A 86 7.17 9.85 15.57
CA LEU A 86 7.57 10.10 16.96
C LEU A 86 6.69 11.09 17.75
N PRO A 87 6.04 12.10 17.13
CA PRO A 87 5.11 12.98 17.84
C PRO A 87 3.84 12.28 18.34
N VAL A 88 3.44 11.18 17.70
CA VAL A 88 2.15 10.50 17.96
C VAL A 88 2.33 9.10 18.56
N THR A 89 3.43 8.40 18.27
CA THR A 89 3.71 7.07 18.84
C THR A 89 5.20 6.74 18.93
N ARG A 90 5.54 5.73 19.74
CA ARG A 90 6.86 5.09 19.86
C ARG A 90 6.83 3.59 19.59
N SER A 91 5.67 3.06 19.22
CA SER A 91 5.46 1.65 18.91
C SER A 91 5.40 1.48 17.39
N PHE A 92 6.30 0.69 16.83
CA PHE A 92 6.52 0.59 15.39
C PHE A 92 6.51 -0.85 14.92
N ILE A 93 5.95 -1.09 13.74
CA ILE A 93 6.14 -2.30 12.95
C ILE A 93 6.87 -1.91 11.67
N PHE A 94 8.02 -2.52 11.43
CA PHE A 94 8.75 -2.36 10.18
C PHE A 94 8.29 -3.45 9.24
N LEU A 95 7.78 -3.06 8.07
CA LEU A 95 7.45 -4.01 7.02
C LEU A 95 8.72 -4.63 6.48
N GLU A 96 8.70 -5.91 6.12
CA GLU A 96 9.80 -6.60 5.47
C GLU A 96 9.73 -6.44 3.94
N GLU A 97 10.74 -6.96 3.26
CA GLU A 97 10.80 -6.91 1.80
C GLU A 97 9.73 -7.81 1.19
N GLY A 98 8.86 -7.24 0.34
CA GLY A 98 7.74 -7.95 -0.29
C GLY A 98 6.44 -7.88 0.50
N ASP A 99 6.45 -7.36 1.74
CA ASP A 99 5.26 -7.28 2.57
C ASP A 99 4.16 -6.45 1.91
N VAL A 100 2.93 -6.98 1.97
CA VAL A 100 1.70 -6.23 1.75
C VAL A 100 0.93 -6.22 3.06
N ALA A 101 0.49 -5.06 3.54
CA ALA A 101 -0.32 -4.99 4.75
C ALA A 101 -1.66 -4.31 4.52
N ARG A 102 -2.70 -4.84 5.16
CA ARG A 102 -3.99 -4.19 5.34
C ARG A 102 -4.01 -3.51 6.70
N ILE A 103 -4.28 -2.22 6.70
CA ILE A 103 -4.29 -1.41 7.91
C ILE A 103 -5.65 -0.75 8.02
N THR A 104 -6.26 -0.91 9.19
CA THR A 104 -7.45 -0.16 9.60
C THR A 104 -7.07 0.72 10.80
N ARG A 105 -8.03 1.43 11.39
CA ARG A 105 -7.81 2.15 12.64
C ARG A 105 -7.47 1.23 13.82
N GLU A 106 -7.93 -0.01 13.77
CA GLU A 106 -7.90 -0.95 14.90
C GLU A 106 -6.92 -2.11 14.68
N THR A 107 -6.72 -2.50 13.42
CA THR A 107 -5.97 -3.70 13.07
C THR A 107 -4.87 -3.41 12.06
N VAL A 108 -3.80 -4.19 12.18
CA VAL A 108 -2.72 -4.28 11.20
C VAL A 108 -2.55 -5.75 10.86
N GLU A 109 -2.75 -6.09 9.60
CA GLU A 109 -2.60 -7.45 9.09
C GLU A 109 -1.55 -7.43 7.98
N ILE A 110 -0.48 -8.21 8.16
CA ILE A 110 0.65 -8.26 7.23
C ILE A 110 0.60 -9.60 6.50
N PHE A 111 0.78 -9.53 5.20
CA PHE A 111 0.78 -10.66 4.28
C PHE A 111 2.12 -10.69 3.58
N ASP A 112 2.92 -11.69 3.93
CA ASP A 112 4.14 -12.01 3.20
C ASP A 112 3.76 -12.59 1.83
N ILE A 113 4.50 -12.20 0.80
CA ILE A 113 4.34 -12.71 -0.57
C ILE A 113 5.30 -13.86 -0.89
N ASN A 114 6.17 -14.24 0.06
CA ASN A 114 7.10 -15.37 -0.02
C ASN A 114 6.47 -16.72 0.39
#